data_AF-A0A843DV63-F1
#
_entry.id   AF-A0A843DV63-F1
#
_cell.length_a   1.000
_cell.length_b   1.000
_cell.length_c   1.000
_cell.angle_alpha   90.00
_cell.angle_beta   90.00
_cell.angle_gamma   90.00
#
_symmetry.space_group_name_H-M   'P 1'
#
loop_
_entity.id
_entity.type
_entity.pdbx_description
1 polymer ?
#
loop_
_entity_poly.entity_id
_entity_poly.type
_entity_poly.pdbx_seq_one_letter_code
_entity_poly.pdbx_strand_id
1 'polypeptide(L)'
;PYFQMTYEPLSVSDDAPLTVRRMADAGFAAGVGPLAAVAASIGWAGVEAMRDAGAEFGLIDNGGDIVLFSNRDVRVGIFAGNAPSSGKFAFVVPPQKEILGICTSSATVGPSVSFGTADAVVCFSRNPAHADAWATSLCNVITPENFSDVVPTESSLCGVYAVSGDWVGTCGVLPRVVPANVDAGLITRG
;
A
#
# COMPACT_ATOMS: atom_id res chain seq x y z
N PRO A 1 14.22 19.07 7.63
CA PRO A 1 12.94 19.84 7.48
C PRO A 1 12.25 19.61 6.13
N TYR A 2 12.96 19.76 5.00
CA TYR A 2 12.33 19.67 3.66
C TYR A 2 11.79 18.28 3.30
N PHE A 3 12.50 17.21 3.68
CA PHE A 3 12.10 15.81 3.45
C PHE A 3 10.68 15.49 3.96
N GLN A 4 10.28 16.09 5.09
CA GLN A 4 8.98 15.84 5.70
C GLN A 4 7.84 16.60 5.01
N MET A 5 8.14 17.72 4.34
CA MET A 5 7.11 18.65 3.85
C MET A 5 6.90 18.61 2.33
N THR A 6 7.82 18.01 1.59
CA THR A 6 7.70 17.94 0.13
C THR A 6 6.63 16.95 -0.30
N TYR A 7 5.80 17.37 -1.25
CA TYR A 7 4.90 16.49 -2.01
C TYR A 7 5.51 16.05 -3.34
N GLU A 8 6.68 16.59 -3.68
CA GLU A 8 7.44 16.27 -4.89
C GLU A 8 8.60 15.32 -4.55
N PRO A 9 9.02 14.48 -5.52
CA PRO A 9 10.18 13.62 -5.37
C PRO A 9 11.43 14.37 -4.89
N LEU A 10 12.20 13.74 -4.01
CA LEU A 10 13.39 14.35 -3.41
C LEU A 10 14.52 13.34 -3.36
N SER A 11 15.66 13.71 -3.96
CA SER A 11 16.88 12.91 -3.90
C SER A 11 17.53 13.02 -2.53
N VAL A 12 18.14 11.92 -2.12
CA VAL A 12 18.89 11.80 -0.88
C VAL A 12 20.28 11.27 -1.20
N SER A 13 21.23 11.54 -0.32
CA SER A 13 22.59 11.04 -0.46
C SER A 13 22.63 9.51 -0.32
N ASP A 14 23.62 8.87 -0.97
CA ASP A 14 23.79 7.41 -0.94
C ASP A 14 24.15 6.85 0.44
N ASP A 15 24.70 7.70 1.33
CA ASP A 15 25.01 7.39 2.73
C ASP A 15 23.81 7.57 3.67
N ALA A 16 22.66 8.01 3.15
CA ALA A 16 21.45 8.13 3.95
C ALA A 16 20.98 6.75 4.47
N PRO A 17 20.30 6.72 5.64
CA PRO A 17 19.76 5.47 6.18
C PRO A 17 18.94 4.71 5.15
N LEU A 18 19.01 3.38 5.17
CA LEU A 18 18.35 2.52 4.17
C LEU A 18 16.85 2.83 4.03
N THR A 19 16.13 3.01 5.14
CA THR A 19 14.71 3.40 5.14
C THR A 19 14.48 4.72 4.42
N VAL A 20 15.37 5.71 4.61
CA VAL A 20 15.29 7.02 3.94
C VAL A 20 15.50 6.88 2.43
N ARG A 21 16.46 6.05 2.01
CA ARG A 21 16.70 5.78 0.59
C ARG A 21 15.53 5.05 -0.07
N ARG A 22 14.94 4.05 0.60
CA ARG A 22 13.72 3.36 0.14
C ARG A 22 12.55 4.32 -0.06
N MET A 23 12.34 5.23 0.89
CA MET A 23 11.30 6.27 0.79
C MET A 23 11.54 7.21 -0.40
N ALA A 24 12.77 7.68 -0.58
CA ALA A 24 13.12 8.57 -1.68
C ALA A 24 12.94 7.91 -3.06
N ASP A 25 13.45 6.69 -3.23
CA ASP A 25 13.32 5.88 -4.44
C ASP A 25 11.85 5.65 -4.83
N ALA A 26 11.03 5.24 -3.85
CA ALA A 26 9.59 5.07 -4.06
C ALA A 26 8.89 6.37 -4.45
N GLY A 27 9.26 7.50 -3.81
CA GLY A 27 8.75 8.82 -4.14
C GLY A 27 9.04 9.21 -5.59
N PHE A 28 10.26 8.98 -6.08
CA PHE A 28 10.60 9.19 -7.49
C PHE A 28 9.79 8.29 -8.43
N ALA A 29 9.71 7.00 -8.12
CA ALA A 29 8.99 6.06 -8.96
C ALA A 29 7.52 6.44 -9.14
N ALA A 30 6.87 6.94 -8.09
CA ALA A 30 5.45 7.29 -8.09
C ALA A 30 5.15 8.78 -8.30
N GLY A 31 6.18 9.64 -8.45
CA GLY A 31 5.99 11.08 -8.64
C GLY A 31 5.46 11.83 -7.41
N VAL A 32 5.76 11.34 -6.20
CA VAL A 32 5.29 11.89 -4.92
C VAL A 32 6.44 12.16 -3.95
N GLY A 33 6.16 12.87 -2.87
CA GLY A 33 7.11 13.10 -1.79
C GLY A 33 7.51 11.79 -1.07
N PRO A 34 8.75 11.69 -0.54
CA PRO A 34 9.23 10.46 0.11
C PRO A 34 8.38 9.97 1.29
N LEU A 35 7.71 10.89 1.98
CA LEU A 35 6.84 10.58 3.12
C LEU A 35 5.59 9.80 2.72
N ALA A 36 5.21 9.78 1.43
CA ALA A 36 4.15 8.92 0.91
C ALA A 36 4.49 7.42 0.97
N ALA A 37 5.73 7.05 1.34
CA ALA A 37 6.17 5.67 1.51
C ALA A 37 6.55 5.32 2.96
N VAL A 38 6.29 6.22 3.91
CA VAL A 38 6.86 6.13 5.26
C VAL A 38 6.32 4.93 6.04
N ALA A 39 5.01 4.66 5.94
CA ALA A 39 4.35 3.65 6.75
C ALA A 39 4.84 2.26 6.36
N ALA A 40 4.86 1.96 5.06
CA ALA A 40 5.37 0.70 4.56
C ALA A 40 6.89 0.57 4.70
N SER A 41 7.66 1.66 4.57
CA SER A 41 9.12 1.60 4.76
C SER A 41 9.51 1.24 6.20
N ILE A 42 8.78 1.77 7.19
CA ILE A 42 8.95 1.41 8.60
C ILE A 42 8.51 -0.04 8.84
N GLY A 43 7.33 -0.42 8.34
CA GLY A 43 6.83 -1.79 8.43
C GLY A 43 7.79 -2.80 7.81
N TRP A 44 8.41 -2.44 6.69
CA TRP A 44 9.39 -3.29 6.02
C TRP A 44 10.64 -3.51 6.88
N ALA A 45 11.20 -2.46 7.48
CA ALA A 45 12.35 -2.62 8.37
C ALA A 45 12.02 -3.53 9.57
N GLY A 46 10.81 -3.42 10.14
CA GLY A 46 10.38 -4.27 11.25
C GLY A 46 10.18 -5.73 10.83
N VAL A 47 9.57 -5.97 9.67
CA VAL A 47 9.36 -7.31 9.12
C VAL A 47 10.69 -7.98 8.74
N GLU A 48 11.65 -7.24 8.20
CA GLU A 48 13.02 -7.74 7.97
C GLU A 48 13.67 -8.17 9.28
N ALA A 49 13.60 -7.34 10.32
CA ALA A 49 14.13 -7.69 11.63
C ALA A 49 13.48 -8.95 12.24
N MET A 50 12.16 -9.14 12.07
CA MET A 50 11.47 -10.36 12.49
C MET A 50 12.00 -11.60 11.75
N ARG A 51 12.19 -11.50 10.43
CA ARG A 51 12.73 -12.58 9.60
C ARG A 51 14.16 -12.93 9.99
N ASP A 52 15.00 -11.93 10.20
CA ASP A 52 16.41 -12.10 10.57
C ASP A 52 16.55 -12.72 11.98
N ALA A 53 15.56 -12.48 12.86
CA ALA A 53 15.43 -13.15 14.15
C ALA A 53 14.89 -14.60 14.06
N GLY A 54 14.60 -15.10 12.85
CA GLY A 54 14.19 -16.48 12.60
C GLY A 54 12.68 -16.73 12.64
N ALA A 55 11.84 -15.70 12.59
CA ALA A 55 10.39 -15.89 12.52
C ALA A 55 9.99 -16.53 11.16
N GLU A 56 9.01 -17.45 11.20
CA GLU A 56 8.41 -18.06 10.00
C GLU A 56 7.16 -17.32 9.50
N PHE A 57 6.67 -16.38 10.31
CA PHE A 57 5.56 -15.49 10.02
C PHE A 57 5.85 -14.13 10.63
N GLY A 58 5.77 -13.07 9.82
CA GLY A 58 5.95 -11.70 10.26
C GLY A 58 5.00 -10.81 9.48
N LEU A 59 4.23 -10.00 10.20
CA LEU A 59 3.27 -9.06 9.64
C LEU A 59 3.29 -7.80 10.49
N ILE A 60 3.44 -6.65 9.84
CA ILE A 60 3.21 -5.35 10.44
C ILE A 60 2.10 -4.68 9.67
N ASP A 61 1.08 -4.24 10.40
CA ASP A 61 0.01 -3.37 9.94
C ASP A 61 0.28 -1.98 10.53
N ASN A 62 0.50 -1.01 9.66
CA ASN A 62 0.71 0.38 10.04
C ASN A 62 -0.37 1.27 9.43
N GLY A 63 -1.60 1.10 9.89
CA GLY A 63 -2.76 1.89 9.45
C GLY A 63 -3.46 1.25 8.26
N GLY A 64 -3.05 1.60 7.05
CA GLY A 64 -3.54 1.01 5.79
C GLY A 64 -2.49 0.17 5.07
N ASP A 65 -1.28 0.11 5.63
CA ASP A 65 -0.10 -0.45 4.97
C ASP A 65 0.38 -1.69 5.70
N ILE A 66 0.18 -2.82 5.05
CA ILE A 66 0.55 -4.13 5.57
C ILE A 66 1.83 -4.57 4.85
N VAL A 67 2.84 -4.91 5.63
CA VAL A 67 4.05 -5.57 5.14
C VAL A 67 4.16 -6.93 5.78
N LEU A 68 4.36 -7.98 4.98
CA LEU A 68 4.34 -9.34 5.51
C LEU A 68 5.26 -10.32 4.77
N PHE A 69 5.67 -11.36 5.48
CA PHE A 69 6.02 -12.67 4.92
C PHE A 69 5.25 -13.73 5.72
N SER A 70 4.93 -14.87 5.09
CA SER A 70 4.07 -15.86 5.74
C SER A 70 4.25 -17.25 5.19
N ASN A 71 4.30 -18.25 6.07
CA ASN A 71 4.24 -19.67 5.72
C ASN A 71 2.81 -20.23 5.59
N ARG A 72 1.78 -19.38 5.73
CA ARG A 72 0.35 -19.74 5.70
C ARG A 72 -0.49 -18.71 4.96
N ASP A 73 -1.73 -19.06 4.64
CA ASP A 73 -2.71 -18.11 4.10
C ASP A 73 -3.00 -17.00 5.12
N VAL A 74 -3.02 -15.75 4.65
CA VAL A 74 -3.40 -14.56 5.43
C VAL A 74 -4.63 -13.94 4.77
N ARG A 75 -5.65 -13.62 5.58
CA ARG A 75 -6.81 -12.84 5.11
C ARG A 75 -6.60 -11.38 5.44
N VAL A 76 -6.58 -10.53 4.41
CA VAL A 76 -6.45 -9.07 4.54
C VAL A 76 -7.78 -8.43 4.17
N GLY A 77 -8.45 -7.82 5.15
CA GLY A 77 -9.73 -7.16 4.93
C GLY A 77 -9.62 -5.95 4.01
N ILE A 78 -10.66 -5.71 3.20
CA ILE A 78 -10.72 -4.57 2.28
C ILE A 78 -11.65 -3.51 2.89
N PHE A 79 -11.06 -2.37 3.26
CA PHE A 79 -11.79 -1.19 3.73
C PHE A 79 -11.70 -0.07 2.70
N ALA A 80 -12.70 -0.02 1.83
CA ALA A 80 -12.82 0.98 0.76
C ALA A 80 -13.65 2.19 1.21
N GLY A 81 -13.35 2.75 2.39
CA GLY A 81 -14.02 3.92 2.93
C GLY A 81 -15.55 3.86 2.89
N ASN A 82 -16.18 4.82 2.20
CA ASN A 82 -17.63 4.94 2.08
C ASN A 82 -18.24 4.06 0.98
N ALA A 83 -17.43 3.35 0.20
CA ALA A 83 -17.94 2.48 -0.85
C ALA A 83 -18.87 1.40 -0.26
N PRO A 84 -19.97 1.03 -0.94
CA PRO A 84 -20.89 0.01 -0.44
C PRO A 84 -20.25 -1.36 -0.20
N SER A 85 -19.10 -1.64 -0.84
CA SER A 85 -18.30 -2.86 -0.69
C SER A 85 -17.36 -2.86 0.52
N SER A 86 -17.15 -1.71 1.17
CA SER A 86 -16.22 -1.53 2.28
C SER A 86 -16.55 -2.48 3.45
N GLY A 87 -15.54 -3.18 3.96
CA GLY A 87 -15.67 -4.12 5.08
C GLY A 87 -16.40 -5.44 4.77
N LYS A 88 -16.76 -5.69 3.49
CA LYS A 88 -17.50 -6.90 3.07
C LYS A 88 -16.64 -7.96 2.40
N PHE A 89 -15.37 -7.67 2.16
CA PHE A 89 -14.47 -8.53 1.41
C PHE A 89 -13.07 -8.58 2.03
N ALA A 90 -12.34 -9.64 1.69
CA ALA A 90 -10.94 -9.79 2.05
C ALA A 90 -10.14 -10.41 0.89
N PHE A 91 -8.87 -10.01 0.76
CA PHE A 91 -7.88 -10.73 -0.03
C PHE A 91 -7.44 -11.98 0.72
N VAL A 92 -7.36 -13.11 0.02
CA VAL A 92 -6.73 -14.35 0.53
C VAL A 92 -5.31 -14.40 -0.02
N VAL A 93 -4.36 -13.89 0.76
CA VAL A 93 -2.94 -13.86 0.42
C VAL A 93 -2.35 -15.24 0.71
N PRO A 94 -1.88 -15.99 -0.31
CA PRO A 94 -1.26 -17.29 -0.09
C PRO A 94 0.10 -17.13 0.62
N PRO A 95 0.76 -18.22 1.06
CA PRO A 95 2.08 -18.14 1.68
C PRO A 95 3.07 -17.34 0.84
N GLN A 96 3.78 -16.41 1.48
CA GLN A 96 4.75 -15.52 0.87
C GLN A 96 6.14 -15.82 1.43
N LYS A 97 7.03 -16.38 0.58
CA LYS A 97 8.45 -16.60 0.92
C LYS A 97 9.23 -15.29 0.96
N GLU A 98 8.93 -14.40 0.04
CA GLU A 98 9.48 -13.05 0.00
C GLU A 98 8.54 -12.07 0.68
N ILE A 99 9.08 -10.95 1.14
CA ILE A 99 8.28 -9.88 1.73
C ILE A 99 7.33 -9.32 0.66
N LEU A 100 6.09 -9.05 1.08
CA LEU A 100 5.04 -8.45 0.27
C LEU A 100 4.51 -7.21 1.01
N GLY A 101 4.47 -6.08 0.31
CA GLY A 101 3.70 -4.91 0.70
C GLY A 101 2.30 -4.95 0.10
N ILE A 102 1.31 -4.64 0.91
CA ILE A 102 -0.10 -4.47 0.57
C ILE A 102 -0.51 -3.13 1.19
N CYS A 103 -0.46 -2.08 0.38
CA CYS A 103 -0.54 -0.72 0.88
C CYS A 103 -1.77 -0.02 0.31
N THR A 104 -2.45 0.74 1.15
CA THR A 104 -3.76 1.30 0.84
C THR A 104 -3.77 2.80 1.05
N SER A 105 -4.18 3.53 0.02
CA SER A 105 -4.53 4.94 0.14
C SER A 105 -6.02 5.13 -0.08
N SER A 106 -6.60 6.11 0.60
CA SER A 106 -8.03 6.41 0.55
C SER A 106 -8.26 7.92 0.63
N ALA A 107 -9.21 8.41 -0.15
CA ALA A 107 -9.67 9.80 -0.02
C ALA A 107 -10.67 10.01 1.12
N THR A 108 -11.28 8.94 1.62
CA THR A 108 -12.40 9.00 2.56
C THR A 108 -12.04 8.48 3.96
N VAL A 109 -10.83 7.91 4.14
CA VAL A 109 -10.35 7.35 5.41
C VAL A 109 -8.92 7.80 5.70
N GLY A 110 -8.72 8.46 6.85
CA GLY A 110 -7.39 8.83 7.38
C GLY A 110 -7.24 10.33 7.70
N PRO A 111 -6.22 10.72 8.51
CA PRO A 111 -5.96 12.12 8.87
C PRO A 111 -5.10 12.86 7.83
N SER A 112 -4.55 12.15 6.84
CA SER A 112 -3.67 12.70 5.81
C SER A 112 -4.45 13.61 4.85
N VAL A 113 -3.83 14.69 4.38
CA VAL A 113 -4.41 15.55 3.33
C VAL A 113 -4.59 14.70 2.07
N SER A 114 -5.82 14.32 1.78
CA SER A 114 -6.13 13.61 0.55
C SER A 114 -6.53 14.59 -0.55
N PHE A 115 -5.88 14.44 -1.70
CA PHE A 115 -6.28 15.07 -2.95
C PHE A 115 -7.05 14.09 -3.86
N GLY A 116 -7.38 12.91 -3.34
CA GLY A 116 -7.86 11.78 -4.13
C GLY A 116 -9.35 11.74 -4.43
N THR A 117 -9.64 10.96 -5.47
CA THR A 117 -10.98 10.76 -6.03
C THR A 117 -11.51 9.34 -5.77
N ALA A 118 -10.63 8.39 -5.50
CA ALA A 118 -10.98 7.00 -5.23
C ALA A 118 -11.30 6.76 -3.74
N ASP A 119 -12.26 5.87 -3.47
CA ASP A 119 -12.58 5.44 -2.11
C ASP A 119 -11.45 4.63 -1.49
N ALA A 120 -10.78 3.79 -2.29
CA ALA A 120 -9.51 3.18 -1.94
C ALA A 120 -8.74 2.73 -3.17
N VAL A 121 -7.41 2.81 -3.08
CA VAL A 121 -6.48 2.15 -4.00
C VAL A 121 -5.53 1.29 -3.17
N VAL A 122 -5.52 -0.02 -3.46
CA VAL A 122 -4.64 -1.01 -2.85
C VAL A 122 -3.59 -1.43 -3.86
N CYS A 123 -2.32 -1.26 -3.50
CA CYS A 123 -1.18 -1.65 -4.31
C CYS A 123 -0.42 -2.80 -3.66
N PHE A 124 -0.05 -3.79 -4.47
CA PHE A 124 0.75 -4.94 -4.07
C PHE A 124 2.15 -4.81 -4.66
N SER A 125 3.21 -5.02 -3.87
CA SER A 125 4.60 -4.98 -4.38
C SER A 125 5.58 -5.81 -3.55
N ARG A 126 6.64 -6.32 -4.19
CA ARG A 126 7.83 -6.86 -3.50
C ARG A 126 8.73 -5.77 -2.92
N ASN A 127 8.51 -4.51 -3.29
CA ASN A 127 9.08 -3.33 -2.67
C ASN A 127 7.94 -2.60 -1.91
N PRO A 128 7.77 -2.86 -0.60
CA PRO A 128 6.72 -2.22 0.20
C PRO A 128 6.66 -0.69 0.09
N ALA A 129 7.81 -0.02 0.01
CA ALA A 129 7.86 1.43 -0.15
C ALA A 129 7.19 1.88 -1.46
N HIS A 130 7.37 1.10 -2.55
CA HIS A 130 6.72 1.38 -3.83
C HIS A 130 5.21 1.12 -3.76
N ALA A 131 4.75 0.08 -3.06
CA ALA A 131 3.32 -0.14 -2.89
C ALA A 131 2.64 1.08 -2.25
N ASP A 132 3.21 1.63 -1.19
CA ASP A 132 2.69 2.79 -0.44
C ASP A 132 2.70 4.08 -1.26
N ALA A 133 3.85 4.41 -1.87
CA ALA A 133 3.97 5.60 -2.72
C ALA A 133 3.02 5.57 -3.92
N TRP A 134 2.90 4.42 -4.60
CA TRP A 134 1.98 4.26 -5.72
C TRP A 134 0.52 4.25 -5.29
N ALA A 135 0.18 3.66 -4.13
CA ALA A 135 -1.18 3.75 -3.61
C ALA A 135 -1.58 5.21 -3.41
N THR A 136 -0.69 6.03 -2.83
CA THR A 136 -0.89 7.48 -2.68
C THR A 136 -1.02 8.19 -4.03
N SER A 137 -0.08 7.96 -4.95
CA SER A 137 -0.07 8.61 -6.27
C SER A 137 -1.32 8.30 -7.09
N LEU A 138 -1.68 7.01 -7.18
CA LEU A 138 -2.84 6.56 -7.94
C LEU A 138 -4.16 7.00 -7.31
N CYS A 139 -4.28 6.98 -5.98
CA CYS A 139 -5.49 7.43 -5.31
C CYS A 139 -5.80 8.91 -5.60
N ASN A 140 -4.78 9.73 -5.89
CA ASN A 140 -4.94 11.13 -6.26
C ASN A 140 -5.54 11.36 -7.65
N VAL A 141 -5.43 10.39 -8.57
CA VAL A 141 -5.75 10.60 -10.00
C VAL A 141 -6.71 9.58 -10.61
N ILE A 142 -6.87 8.40 -10.01
CA ILE A 142 -7.68 7.32 -10.58
C ILE A 142 -9.16 7.71 -10.67
N THR A 143 -9.73 7.44 -11.85
CA THR A 143 -11.16 7.38 -12.11
C THR A 143 -11.46 6.10 -12.93
N PRO A 144 -12.72 5.67 -12.99
CA PRO A 144 -13.11 4.53 -13.84
C PRO A 144 -12.68 4.69 -15.30
N GLU A 145 -12.65 5.91 -15.82
CA GLU A 145 -12.37 6.23 -17.22
C GLU A 145 -10.88 6.23 -17.55
N ASN A 146 -10.01 6.57 -16.58
CA ASN A 146 -8.57 6.70 -16.82
C ASN A 146 -7.73 5.55 -16.23
N PHE A 147 -8.37 4.58 -15.55
CA PHE A 147 -7.68 3.53 -14.81
C PHE A 147 -6.61 2.80 -15.63
N SER A 148 -6.90 2.44 -16.88
CA SER A 148 -5.96 1.76 -17.77
C SER A 148 -4.75 2.60 -18.16
N ASP A 149 -4.89 3.92 -18.10
CA ASP A 149 -3.91 4.87 -18.63
C ASP A 149 -2.94 5.33 -17.53
N VAL A 150 -3.43 5.40 -16.28
CA VAL A 150 -2.64 5.86 -15.13
C VAL A 150 -1.98 4.74 -14.35
N VAL A 151 -2.50 3.50 -14.44
CA VAL A 151 -1.88 2.36 -13.77
C VAL A 151 -0.62 1.96 -14.52
N PRO A 152 0.56 2.01 -13.89
CA PRO A 152 1.83 1.79 -14.58
C PRO A 152 2.01 0.31 -14.97
N THR A 153 2.15 0.07 -16.28
CA THR A 153 2.32 -1.26 -16.89
C THR A 153 3.71 -1.89 -16.66
N GLU A 154 4.75 -1.08 -16.52
CA GLU A 154 6.13 -1.53 -16.19
C GLU A 154 6.54 -1.15 -14.77
N SER A 155 5.60 -1.23 -13.82
CA SER A 155 5.88 -0.85 -12.45
C SER A 155 6.49 -1.98 -11.61
N SER A 156 7.14 -1.56 -10.55
CA SER A 156 7.43 -2.36 -9.35
C SER A 156 6.20 -2.98 -8.67
N LEU A 157 4.98 -2.79 -9.19
CA LEU A 157 3.76 -3.32 -8.59
C LEU A 157 3.44 -4.71 -9.14
N CYS A 158 3.06 -5.61 -8.24
CA CYS A 158 2.53 -6.92 -8.59
C CYS A 158 1.06 -6.82 -9.03
N GLY A 159 0.30 -5.89 -8.46
CA GLY A 159 -1.09 -5.67 -8.80
C GLY A 159 -1.68 -4.43 -8.12
N VAL A 160 -2.78 -3.94 -8.69
CA VAL A 160 -3.53 -2.78 -8.20
C VAL A 160 -5.00 -3.14 -8.13
N TYR A 161 -5.65 -2.79 -7.02
CA TYR A 161 -7.09 -2.91 -6.81
C TYR A 161 -7.65 -1.55 -6.40
N ALA A 162 -8.51 -0.96 -7.23
CA ALA A 162 -9.09 0.36 -7.00
C ALA A 162 -10.61 0.29 -6.85
N VAL A 163 -11.16 1.11 -5.98
CA VAL A 163 -12.61 1.22 -5.72
C VAL A 163 -13.04 2.67 -5.80
N SER A 164 -14.15 2.92 -6.51
CA SER A 164 -14.84 4.21 -6.53
C SER A 164 -16.34 3.98 -6.64
N GLY A 165 -17.09 4.21 -5.56
CA GLY A 165 -18.49 3.83 -5.44
C GLY A 165 -18.68 2.32 -5.64
N ASP A 166 -19.49 1.95 -6.63
CA ASP A 166 -19.72 0.55 -7.01
C ASP A 166 -18.71 0.00 -8.04
N TRP A 167 -17.86 0.87 -8.59
CA TRP A 167 -16.87 0.48 -9.58
C TRP A 167 -15.62 -0.10 -8.93
N VAL A 168 -15.09 -1.15 -9.54
CA VAL A 168 -13.84 -1.80 -9.15
C VAL A 168 -12.94 -1.94 -10.38
N GLY A 169 -11.72 -1.41 -10.28
CA GLY A 169 -10.66 -1.57 -11.27
C GLY A 169 -9.58 -2.51 -10.75
N THR A 170 -9.08 -3.41 -11.59
CA THR A 170 -7.98 -4.32 -11.22
C THR A 170 -6.94 -4.42 -12.32
N CYS A 171 -5.66 -4.44 -11.94
CA CYS A 171 -4.53 -4.68 -12.83
C CYS A 171 -3.52 -5.62 -12.16
N GLY A 172 -2.78 -6.39 -12.95
CA GLY A 172 -1.73 -7.30 -12.48
C GLY A 172 -2.26 -8.57 -11.80
N VAL A 173 -1.41 -9.16 -10.96
CA VAL A 173 -1.69 -10.40 -10.23
C VAL A 173 -2.15 -10.06 -8.81
N LEU A 174 -3.44 -10.26 -8.56
CA LEU A 174 -4.05 -10.03 -7.25
C LEU A 174 -4.38 -11.35 -6.55
N PRO A 175 -4.34 -11.37 -5.20
CA PRO A 175 -4.89 -12.48 -4.44
C PRO A 175 -6.40 -12.64 -4.69
N ARG A 176 -6.93 -13.85 -4.47
CA ARG A 176 -8.37 -14.11 -4.57
C ARG A 176 -9.13 -13.25 -3.56
N VAL A 177 -10.18 -12.57 -4.01
CA VAL A 177 -11.13 -11.86 -3.14
C VAL A 177 -12.24 -12.80 -2.70
N VAL A 178 -12.56 -12.79 -1.41
CA VAL A 178 -13.66 -13.58 -0.83
C VAL A 178 -14.56 -12.71 0.05
N PRO A 179 -15.84 -13.06 0.24
CA PRO A 179 -16.68 -12.41 1.23
C PRO A 179 -16.08 -12.52 2.63
N ALA A 180 -16.16 -11.43 3.40
CA ALA A 180 -15.71 -11.35 4.78
C ALA A 180 -16.60 -10.38 5.55
N ASN A 181 -16.61 -10.50 6.88
CA ASN A 181 -17.13 -9.45 7.75
C ASN A 181 -15.94 -8.83 8.46
N VAL A 182 -15.47 -7.68 7.99
CA VAL A 182 -14.27 -7.06 8.54
C VAL A 182 -14.67 -6.10 9.66
N ASP A 183 -14.25 -6.43 10.88
CA ASP A 183 -14.50 -5.60 12.05
C ASP A 183 -13.72 -4.29 11.93
N ALA A 184 -14.42 -3.16 11.90
CA ALA A 184 -13.81 -1.82 11.83
C ALA A 184 -12.96 -1.49 13.07
N GLY A 185 -13.11 -2.24 14.17
CA GLY A 185 -12.23 -2.17 15.34
C GLY A 185 -10.83 -2.75 15.10
N LEU A 186 -10.63 -3.51 14.02
CA LEU A 186 -9.31 -4.02 13.61
C LEU A 186 -8.52 -3.03 12.75
N ILE A 187 -9.13 -1.91 12.33
CA ILE A 187 -8.43 -0.86 11.61
C ILE A 187 -7.52 -0.13 12.60
N THR A 188 -6.21 -0.21 12.38
CA THR A 188 -5.22 0.49 13.19
C THR A 188 -5.43 2.00 13.06
N ARG A 189 -5.80 2.68 14.16
CA ARG A 189 -5.96 4.14 14.22
C ARG A 189 -4.75 4.72 14.94
N GLY A 190 -3.95 5.50 14.22
CA GLY A 190 -2.86 6.30 14.78
C GLY A 190 -3.36 7.45 15.64
#